data_AF-A0A522HLL1-F1
#
_entry.id   AF-A0A522HLL1-F1
#
_cell.length_a   1.000
_cell.length_b   1.000
_cell.length_c   1.000
_cell.angle_alpha   90.00
_cell.angle_beta   90.00
_cell.angle_gamma   90.00
#
_symmetry.space_group_name_H-M   'P 1'
#
loop_
_entity.id
_entity.type
_entity.pdbx_description
1 polymer ?
#
loop_
_entity_poly.entity_id
_entity_poly.type
_entity_poly.pdbx_seq_one_letter_code
_entity_poly.pdbx_strand_id
1 'polypeptide(L)'
;MPEPAAIAPIICEIIVRPVERDEESRYQAQMAAQHYLGALPKIGETLWYVATWRGQWLAQIGLSAAALKCGVRDAWIGWDFRSQFDRLKLIANNSRFLILPAGRYPNVGSRVLGLVARRAALDWPQRFGHPLLLLETFVDPRRFHGGVYRARTGSNWA
;
A
#
# COMPACT_ATOMS: atom_id res chain seq x y z
N MET A 1 21.94 14.03 8.60
CA MET A 1 21.46 12.63 8.54
C MET A 1 21.53 12.08 9.95
N PRO A 2 20.42 11.60 10.55
CA PRO A 2 20.48 11.00 11.88
C PRO A 2 21.32 9.71 11.85
N GLU A 3 21.98 9.41 12.96
CA GLU A 3 22.82 8.23 13.13
C GLU A 3 21.98 6.94 13.02
N PRO A 4 22.52 5.82 12.47
CA PRO A 4 21.77 4.57 12.30
C PRO A 4 21.10 4.06 13.58
N ALA A 5 21.75 4.24 14.73
CA ALA A 5 21.20 3.89 16.05
C ALA A 5 19.95 4.71 16.42
N ALA A 6 19.83 5.95 15.93
CA ALA A 6 18.66 6.80 16.15
C ALA A 6 17.49 6.48 15.19
N ILE A 7 17.74 5.77 14.08
CA ILE A 7 16.73 5.41 13.07
C ILE A 7 16.05 4.07 13.41
N ALA A 8 16.78 3.11 13.98
CA ALA A 8 16.24 1.79 14.30
C ALA A 8 14.96 1.81 15.17
N PRO A 9 14.86 2.65 16.23
CA PRO A 9 13.63 2.78 17.01
C PRO A 9 12.45 3.25 16.16
N ILE A 10 12.66 4.21 15.25
CA ILE A 10 11.62 4.75 14.37
C ILE A 10 11.03 3.63 13.52
N ILE A 11 11.87 2.80 12.90
CA ILE A 11 11.45 1.71 12.00
C ILE A 11 10.69 0.60 12.75
N CYS A 12 11.16 0.24 13.95
CA CYS A 12 10.56 -0.82 14.75
C CYS A 12 9.19 -0.40 15.32
N GLU A 13 9.06 0.86 15.73
CA GLU A 13 7.86 1.44 16.36
C GLU A 13 6.81 1.96 15.35
N ILE A 14 7.02 1.82 14.04
CA ILE A 14 6.00 2.23 13.06
C ILE A 14 4.73 1.42 13.25
N ILE A 15 3.61 2.12 13.39
CA ILE A 15 2.26 1.55 13.42
C ILE A 15 1.54 1.95 12.14
N VAL A 16 0.88 0.97 11.51
CA VAL A 16 -0.04 1.20 10.39
C VAL A 16 -1.46 1.02 10.89
N ARG A 17 -2.31 2.02 10.64
CA ARG A 17 -3.73 1.98 10.99
C ARG A 17 -4.59 2.57 9.86
N PRO A 18 -5.88 2.20 9.78
CA PRO A 18 -6.83 2.89 8.92
C PRO A 18 -6.85 4.39 9.21
N VAL A 19 -7.06 5.18 8.15
CA VAL A 19 -7.33 6.63 8.27
C VAL A 19 -8.72 6.80 8.87
N GLU A 20 -8.81 7.62 9.92
CA GLU A 20 -10.07 7.95 10.59
C GLU A 20 -10.88 8.96 9.77
N ARG A 21 -12.20 9.04 9.99
CA ARG A 21 -13.11 9.83 9.15
C ARG A 21 -12.75 11.32 9.14
N ASP A 22 -12.38 11.86 10.30
CA ASP A 22 -11.94 13.24 10.50
C ASP A 22 -10.55 13.52 9.91
N GLU A 23 -9.76 12.48 9.68
CA GLU A 23 -8.44 12.56 9.05
C GLU A 23 -8.46 12.50 7.50
N GLU A 24 -9.60 12.12 6.91
CA GLU A 24 -9.72 11.91 5.46
C GLU A 24 -9.39 13.17 4.64
N SER A 25 -9.83 14.35 5.09
CA SER A 25 -9.53 15.61 4.40
C SER A 25 -8.03 15.93 4.42
N ARG A 26 -7.36 15.65 5.56
CA ARG A 26 -5.90 15.80 5.66
C ARG A 26 -5.17 14.84 4.73
N TYR A 27 -5.59 13.58 4.71
CA TYR A 27 -5.04 12.56 3.83
C TYR A 27 -5.12 12.99 2.36
N GLN A 28 -6.32 13.38 1.92
CA GLN A 28 -6.53 13.81 0.53
C GLN A 28 -5.71 15.05 0.18
N ALA A 29 -5.71 16.07 1.04
CA ALA A 29 -4.96 17.30 0.79
C ALA A 29 -3.45 17.02 0.65
N GLN A 30 -2.88 16.20 1.54
CA GLN A 30 -1.47 15.84 1.48
C GLN A 30 -1.15 14.98 0.24
N MET A 31 -2.02 14.02 -0.10
CA MET A 31 -1.87 13.20 -1.29
C MET A 31 -1.94 14.04 -2.57
N ALA A 32 -2.89 14.97 -2.66
CA ALA A 32 -3.02 15.88 -3.79
C ALA A 32 -1.78 16.77 -3.96
N ALA A 33 -1.23 17.29 -2.86
CA ALA A 33 -0.11 18.20 -2.89
C ALA A 33 1.25 17.52 -3.14
N GLN A 34 1.43 16.27 -2.68
CA GLN A 34 2.76 15.64 -2.60
C GLN A 34 2.90 14.35 -3.42
N HIS A 35 1.80 13.66 -3.74
CA HIS A 35 1.87 12.48 -4.59
C HIS A 35 1.85 12.89 -6.07
N TYR A 36 2.70 12.26 -6.87
CA TYR A 36 2.91 12.66 -8.26
C TYR A 36 1.72 12.40 -9.20
N LEU A 37 0.74 11.60 -8.76
CA LEU A 37 -0.56 11.37 -9.41
C LEU A 37 -1.73 12.02 -8.65
N GLY A 38 -1.42 12.85 -7.65
CA GLY A 38 -2.40 13.44 -6.75
C GLY A 38 -3.22 12.43 -5.92
N ALA A 39 -4.26 12.95 -5.29
CA ALA A 39 -5.22 12.17 -4.52
C ALA A 39 -6.10 11.29 -5.42
N LEU A 40 -6.56 10.18 -4.86
CA LEU A 40 -7.54 9.30 -5.48
C LEU A 40 -8.72 9.15 -4.50
N PRO A 41 -9.96 9.44 -4.91
CA PRO A 41 -11.13 9.28 -4.04
C PRO A 41 -11.39 7.79 -3.74
N LYS A 42 -12.14 7.50 -2.67
CA LYS A 42 -12.60 6.13 -2.38
C LYS A 42 -13.65 5.73 -3.40
N ILE A 43 -13.31 4.80 -4.30
CA ILE A 43 -14.22 4.24 -5.30
C ILE A 43 -14.23 2.72 -5.14
N GLY A 44 -15.41 2.13 -5.05
CA GLY A 44 -15.57 0.69 -4.79
C GLY A 44 -14.90 0.28 -3.47
N GLU A 45 -14.28 -0.90 -3.48
CA GLU A 45 -13.50 -1.41 -2.35
C GLU A 45 -12.21 -0.61 -2.22
N THR A 46 -12.18 0.35 -1.28
CA THR A 46 -11.00 1.16 -1.00
C THR A 46 -10.77 1.28 0.50
N LEU A 47 -9.52 1.08 0.91
CA LEU A 47 -9.02 1.33 2.26
C LEU A 47 -7.85 2.32 2.20
N TRP A 48 -7.87 3.29 3.10
CA TRP A 48 -6.75 4.21 3.30
C TRP A 48 -6.07 3.92 4.62
N TYR A 49 -4.75 3.93 4.58
CA TYR A 49 -3.89 3.69 5.72
C TYR A 49 -2.94 4.87 5.92
N VAL A 50 -2.63 5.12 7.18
CA VAL A 50 -1.53 5.99 7.58
C VAL A 50 -0.53 5.18 8.40
N ALA A 51 0.75 5.35 8.07
CA ALA A 51 1.85 4.89 8.90
C ALA A 51 2.26 6.02 9.84
N THR A 52 2.33 5.72 11.13
CA THR A 52 2.64 6.68 12.17
C THR A 52 3.77 6.22 13.07
N TRP A 53 4.50 7.17 13.64
CA TRP A 53 5.44 6.95 14.73
C TRP A 53 5.22 8.04 15.78
N ARG A 54 4.88 7.64 17.01
CA ARG A 54 4.56 8.57 18.12
C ARG A 54 3.55 9.65 17.73
N GLY A 55 2.51 9.27 16.99
CA GLY A 55 1.47 10.17 16.50
C GLY A 55 1.83 10.98 15.25
N GLN A 56 3.11 11.03 14.85
CA GLN A 56 3.53 11.71 13.62
C GLN A 56 3.28 10.84 12.39
N TRP A 57 2.71 11.42 11.33
CA TRP A 57 2.48 10.72 10.07
C TRP A 57 3.78 10.60 9.26
N LEU A 58 4.16 9.37 8.92
CA LEU A 58 5.36 9.07 8.15
C LEU A 58 5.05 8.72 6.69
N ALA A 59 3.94 8.04 6.43
CA ALA A 59 3.52 7.67 5.08
C ALA A 59 2.01 7.44 4.97
N GLN A 60 1.49 7.52 3.75
CA GLN A 60 0.10 7.29 3.40
C GLN A 60 -0.01 6.25 2.30
N ILE A 61 -0.96 5.33 2.44
CA ILE A 61 -1.21 4.24 1.49
C ILE A 61 -2.68 4.20 1.14
N GLY A 62 -2.99 4.01 -0.14
CA GLY A 62 -4.33 3.73 -0.63
C GLY A 62 -4.37 2.36 -1.28
N LEU A 63 -5.15 1.44 -0.71
CA LEU A 63 -5.49 0.17 -1.33
C LEU A 63 -6.86 0.29 -1.98
N SER A 64 -6.98 -0.07 -3.24
CA SER A 64 -8.25 -0.10 -3.97
C SER A 64 -8.50 -1.47 -4.59
N ALA A 65 -9.67 -1.70 -5.16
CA ALA A 65 -9.92 -2.85 -6.02
C ALA A 65 -8.84 -3.00 -7.10
N ALA A 66 -8.59 -4.24 -7.52
CA ALA A 66 -7.62 -4.56 -8.56
C ALA A 66 -7.89 -3.83 -9.89
N ALA A 67 -6.83 -3.62 -10.67
CA ALA A 67 -6.98 -3.16 -12.04
C ALA A 67 -7.79 -4.18 -12.85
N LEU A 68 -8.82 -3.70 -13.56
CA LEU A 68 -9.74 -4.54 -14.32
C LEU A 68 -9.01 -5.42 -15.34
N LYS A 69 -8.03 -4.85 -16.05
CA LYS A 69 -7.22 -5.52 -17.07
C LYS A 69 -5.74 -5.39 -16.75
N CYS A 70 -5.05 -6.52 -16.56
CA CYS A 70 -3.61 -6.54 -16.36
C CYS A 70 -3.04 -7.86 -16.90
N GLY A 71 -2.72 -7.90 -18.20
CA GLY A 71 -2.29 -9.14 -18.86
C GLY A 71 -1.04 -9.78 -18.24
N VAL A 72 -0.12 -8.99 -17.69
CA VAL A 72 1.07 -9.51 -16.98
C VAL A 72 0.68 -10.26 -15.71
N ARG A 73 -0.24 -9.70 -14.90
CA ARG A 73 -0.76 -10.38 -13.72
C ARG A 73 -1.52 -11.63 -14.13
N ASP A 74 -2.43 -11.51 -15.09
CA ASP A 74 -3.31 -12.61 -15.49
C ASP A 74 -2.47 -13.79 -16.02
N ALA A 75 -1.42 -13.52 -16.80
CA ALA A 75 -0.45 -14.53 -17.24
C ALA A 75 0.38 -15.12 -16.09
N TRP A 76 0.81 -14.30 -15.12
CA TRP A 76 1.59 -14.79 -13.96
C TRP A 76 0.76 -15.69 -13.03
N ILE A 77 -0.52 -15.37 -12.81
CA ILE A 77 -1.43 -16.23 -12.03
C ILE A 77 -1.87 -17.45 -12.85
N GLY A 78 -1.81 -17.38 -14.18
CA GLY A 78 -2.28 -18.42 -15.09
C GLY A 78 -3.81 -18.43 -15.24
N TRP A 79 -4.45 -17.27 -15.14
CA TRP A 79 -5.90 -17.15 -15.33
C TRP A 79 -6.27 -17.18 -16.82
N ASP A 80 -7.31 -17.95 -17.14
CA ASP A 80 -8.04 -17.75 -18.38
C ASP A 80 -8.98 -16.53 -18.26
N PHE A 81 -9.37 -15.96 -19.41
CA PHE A 81 -10.19 -14.75 -19.46
C PHE A 81 -11.58 -14.89 -18.81
N ARG A 82 -12.14 -16.10 -18.75
CA ARG A 82 -13.48 -16.36 -18.20
C ARG A 82 -13.46 -16.41 -16.67
N SER A 83 -12.39 -16.94 -16.08
CA SER A 83 -12.21 -17.07 -14.63
C SER A 83 -11.70 -15.79 -13.95
N GLN A 84 -11.18 -14.83 -14.72
CA GLN A 84 -10.52 -13.63 -14.20
C GLN A 84 -11.46 -12.71 -13.42
N PHE A 85 -12.62 -12.36 -13.98
CA PHE A 85 -13.48 -11.32 -13.42
C PHE A 85 -13.99 -11.66 -12.02
N ASP A 86 -14.41 -12.91 -11.80
CA ASP A 86 -14.92 -13.37 -10.51
C ASP A 86 -13.86 -13.38 -9.40
N ARG A 87 -12.59 -13.44 -9.78
CA ARG A 87 -11.45 -13.54 -8.88
C ARG A 87 -10.75 -12.20 -8.62
N LEU A 88 -11.06 -11.14 -9.39
CA LEU A 88 -10.48 -9.82 -9.18
C LEU A 88 -10.73 -9.26 -7.77
N LYS A 89 -11.87 -9.58 -7.15
CA LYS A 89 -12.18 -9.22 -5.76
C LYS A 89 -11.17 -9.76 -4.74
N LEU A 90 -10.42 -10.81 -5.10
CA LEU A 90 -9.39 -11.39 -4.24
C LEU A 90 -8.06 -10.64 -4.32
N ILE A 91 -7.99 -9.59 -5.13
CA ILE A 91 -6.79 -8.81 -5.40
C ILE A 91 -7.09 -7.35 -5.07
N ALA A 92 -6.15 -6.69 -4.39
CA ALA A 92 -6.19 -5.24 -4.20
C ALA A 92 -4.97 -4.58 -4.82
N ASN A 93 -5.17 -3.38 -5.31
CA ASN A 93 -4.15 -2.54 -5.88
C ASN A 93 -3.61 -1.56 -4.84
N ASN A 94 -2.30 -1.50 -4.67
CA ASN A 94 -1.63 -0.39 -4.00
C ASN A 94 -1.65 0.84 -4.91
N SER A 95 -2.80 1.50 -4.94
CA SER A 95 -3.12 2.59 -5.86
C SER A 95 -2.33 3.86 -5.58
N ARG A 96 -1.95 4.10 -4.32
CA ARG A 96 -1.21 5.29 -3.90
C ARG A 96 -0.27 4.93 -2.77
N PHE A 97 0.98 5.36 -2.90
CA PHE A 97 1.95 5.29 -1.82
C PHE A 97 2.78 6.57 -1.75
N LEU A 98 2.63 7.29 -0.64
CA LEU A 98 3.31 8.56 -0.39
C LEU A 98 4.11 8.46 0.91
N ILE A 99 5.44 8.60 0.82
CA ILE A 99 6.29 8.84 1.98
C ILE A 99 6.33 10.35 2.23
N LEU A 100 5.87 10.75 3.41
CA LEU A 100 5.84 12.16 3.83
C LEU A 100 7.26 12.66 4.16
N PRO A 101 7.51 13.98 4.19
CA PRO A 101 8.81 14.54 4.56
C PRO A 101 9.35 13.98 5.88
N ALA A 102 8.48 13.81 6.88
CA ALA A 102 8.82 13.22 8.19
C ALA A 102 9.20 11.73 8.12
N GLY A 103 8.82 11.00 7.06
CA GLY A 103 9.12 9.59 6.87
C GLY A 103 10.29 9.31 5.93
N ARG A 104 11.06 10.33 5.50
CA ARG A 104 12.19 10.19 4.57
C ARG A 104 13.45 9.62 5.24
N TYR A 105 13.28 8.54 5.99
CA TYR A 105 14.37 7.73 6.53
C TYR A 105 14.57 6.48 5.67
N PRO A 106 15.79 5.92 5.61
CA PRO A 106 16.03 4.63 5.00
C PRO A 106 15.07 3.56 5.54
N ASN A 107 14.62 2.65 4.68
CA ASN A 107 13.80 1.48 5.02
C ASN A 107 12.37 1.75 5.53
N VAL A 108 11.94 3.00 5.72
CA VAL A 108 10.52 3.31 6.07
C VAL A 108 9.58 2.75 5.01
N GLY A 109 9.92 2.94 3.73
CA GLY A 109 9.08 2.50 2.62
C GLY A 109 8.76 1.01 2.66
N SER A 110 9.79 0.17 2.71
CA SER A 110 9.65 -1.29 2.75
C SER A 110 9.02 -1.79 4.04
N ARG A 111 9.37 -1.18 5.20
CA ARG A 111 8.74 -1.49 6.48
C ARG A 111 7.23 -1.24 6.46
N VAL A 112 6.82 -0.08 5.96
CA VAL A 112 5.41 0.31 5.86
C VAL A 112 4.64 -0.62 4.92
N LEU A 113 5.19 -0.94 3.73
CA LEU A 113 4.55 -1.89 2.81
C LEU A 113 4.32 -3.26 3.47
N GLY A 114 5.31 -3.77 4.20
CA GLY A 114 5.18 -5.03 4.92
C GLY A 114 4.12 -4.99 6.04
N LEU A 115 4.01 -3.86 6.75
CA LEU A 115 2.99 -3.66 7.79
C LEU A 115 1.58 -3.55 7.18
N VAL A 116 1.43 -2.78 6.11
CA VAL A 116 0.17 -2.65 5.36
C VAL A 116 -0.28 -4.01 4.84
N ALA A 117 0.59 -4.81 4.24
CA ALA A 117 0.22 -6.11 3.69
C ALA A 117 -0.37 -7.04 4.77
N ARG A 118 0.25 -7.09 5.96
CA ARG A 118 -0.28 -7.87 7.10
C ARG A 118 -1.61 -7.32 7.62
N ARG A 119 -1.72 -6.00 7.71
CA ARG A 119 -2.93 -5.33 8.22
C ARG A 119 -4.11 -5.48 7.26
N ALA A 120 -3.88 -5.30 5.97
CA ALA A 120 -4.89 -5.44 4.93
C ALA A 120 -5.45 -6.86 4.85
N ALA A 121 -4.63 -7.89 5.07
CA ALA A 121 -5.12 -9.28 5.14
C ALA A 121 -6.18 -9.49 6.24
N LEU A 122 -6.18 -8.67 7.29
CA LEU A 122 -7.19 -8.70 8.36
C LEU A 122 -8.36 -7.76 8.07
N ASP A 123 -8.07 -6.50 7.72
CA ASP A 123 -9.12 -5.48 7.56
C ASP A 123 -9.97 -5.70 6.30
N TRP A 124 -9.39 -6.22 5.22
CA TRP A 124 -10.09 -6.40 3.94
C TRP A 124 -11.29 -7.35 4.05
N PRO A 125 -11.15 -8.59 4.56
CA PRO A 125 -12.31 -9.48 4.75
C PRO A 125 -13.31 -8.93 5.77
N GLN A 126 -12.85 -8.25 6.82
CA GLN A 126 -13.73 -7.62 7.79
C GLN A 126 -14.59 -6.51 7.17
N ARG A 127 -14.02 -5.77 6.21
CA ARG A 127 -14.69 -4.64 5.58
C ARG A 127 -15.57 -5.03 4.40
N PHE A 128 -15.13 -5.97 3.57
CA PHE A 128 -15.74 -6.28 2.28
C PHE A 128 -16.34 -7.70 2.19
N GLY A 129 -16.12 -8.55 3.19
CA GLY A 129 -16.74 -9.88 3.27
C GLY A 129 -16.07 -10.97 2.43
N HIS A 130 -14.87 -10.72 1.90
CA HIS A 130 -14.08 -11.72 1.17
C HIS A 130 -12.57 -11.55 1.41
N PRO A 131 -11.77 -12.61 1.27
CA PRO A 131 -10.34 -12.55 1.54
C PRO A 131 -9.58 -11.71 0.50
N LEU A 132 -8.43 -11.21 0.92
CA LEU A 132 -7.42 -10.57 0.08
C LEU A 132 -6.23 -11.52 -0.08
N LEU A 133 -6.00 -12.01 -1.29
CA LEU A 133 -4.97 -13.01 -1.60
C LEU A 133 -3.72 -12.38 -2.23
N LEU A 134 -3.89 -11.28 -2.98
CA LEU A 134 -2.79 -10.63 -3.69
C LEU A 134 -2.86 -9.11 -3.55
N LEU A 135 -1.69 -8.49 -3.36
CA LEU A 135 -1.50 -7.06 -3.53
C LEU A 135 -0.68 -6.79 -4.79
N GLU A 136 -1.30 -6.15 -5.78
CA GLU A 136 -0.61 -5.66 -6.96
C GLU A 136 -0.18 -4.19 -6.76
N THR A 137 0.82 -3.75 -7.52
CA THR A 137 1.32 -2.38 -7.47
C THR A 137 1.84 -1.98 -8.83
N PHE A 138 1.67 -0.72 -9.20
CA PHE A 138 2.17 -0.17 -10.46
C PHE A 138 3.09 1.01 -10.18
N VAL A 139 4.31 0.94 -10.72
CA VAL A 139 5.37 1.92 -10.48
C VAL A 139 5.82 2.47 -11.83
N ASP A 140 5.85 3.80 -11.99
CA ASP A 140 6.43 4.42 -13.19
C ASP A 140 7.98 4.27 -13.13
N PRO A 141 8.58 3.46 -14.01
CA PRO A 141 10.02 3.20 -13.98
C PRO A 141 10.86 4.44 -14.29
N ARG A 142 10.26 5.49 -14.89
CA ARG A 142 10.94 6.78 -15.17
C ARG A 142 11.09 7.64 -13.91
N ARG A 143 10.29 7.37 -12.88
CA ARG A 143 10.26 8.17 -11.64
C ARG A 143 10.84 7.43 -10.44
N PHE A 144 10.83 6.10 -10.46
CA PHE A 144 11.30 5.28 -9.34
C PHE A 144 12.15 4.10 -9.80
N HIS A 145 13.40 4.06 -9.32
CA HIS A 145 14.32 2.96 -9.56
C HIS A 145 14.08 1.77 -8.62
N GLY A 146 12.86 1.21 -8.57
CA GLY A 146 12.52 -0.11 -8.01
C GLY A 146 13.00 -0.50 -6.58
N GLY A 147 13.71 0.36 -5.84
CA GLY A 147 14.46 -0.04 -4.65
C GLY A 147 13.56 -0.44 -3.47
N VAL A 148 12.40 0.20 -3.35
CA VAL A 148 11.40 -0.11 -2.31
C VAL A 148 10.57 -1.35 -2.66
N TYR A 149 10.47 -1.70 -3.94
CA TYR A 149 9.67 -2.81 -4.45
C TYR A 149 10.50 -4.07 -4.78
N ARG A 150 11.82 -4.04 -4.58
CA ARG A 150 12.72 -5.17 -4.86
C ARG A 150 12.65 -6.32 -3.85
N ALA A 151 11.71 -6.30 -2.92
CA ALA A 151 11.56 -7.38 -1.94
C ALA A 151 10.09 -7.62 -1.59
N ARG A 152 9.46 -8.55 -2.33
CA ARG A 152 8.56 -9.61 -1.83
C ARG A 152 8.02 -10.43 -3.01
N THR A 153 8.94 -11.08 -3.74
CA THR A 153 8.60 -12.22 -4.61
C THR A 153 9.49 -13.36 -4.15
N GLY A 154 8.92 -14.30 -3.39
CA GLY A 154 9.67 -15.41 -2.81
C GLY A 154 8.96 -16.03 -1.61
N SER A 155 8.23 -17.11 -1.89
CA SER A 155 8.07 -18.30 -1.06
C SER A 155 7.15 -18.27 0.18
N ASN A 156 6.34 -19.33 0.26
CA ASN A 156 5.52 -19.83 1.37
C ASN A 156 4.19 -19.11 1.68
N TRP A 157 3.16 -19.54 0.96
CA TRP A 157 1.88 -19.89 1.59
C TRP A 157 1.89 -21.42 1.75
N ALA A 158 2.05 -21.89 2.97
CA ALA A 158 1.65 -23.25 3.34
C ALA A 158 0.14 -23.24 3.63
#